data_AF-A0A382RKJ9-F1
#
_entry.id   AF-A0A382RKJ9-F1
#
_cell.length_a   1.000
_cell.length_b   1.000
_cell.length_c   1.000
_cell.angle_alpha   90.00
_cell.angle_beta   90.00
_cell.angle_gamma   90.00
#
_symmetry.space_group_name_H-M   'P 1'
#
loop_
_entity.id
_entity.type
_entity.pdbx_description
1 polymer ?
#
loop_
_entity_poly.entity_id
_entity_poly.type
_entity_poly.pdbx_seq_one_letter_code
_entity_poly.pdbx_strand_id
1 'polypeptide(L)'
;MIIEQGSSDWNPMIHIPSGFIPMLSGSPYHTYHKTIPQKQLNGRIHEIAQGKVLGGSSSINGLVYMRGLKEDYNEWKTTCNNAKWGWDDMLPHFKRIENNERINNDFHGINGPLKVSDPKYVSKGAYLYIKTLQELGINYTNDFNDGNPKGVGLMQLTLDGNKRCSAVDAFIKPLKNNSKLKIKTNSTVVKLLFNKNKVIGVEYCERNELKKVYCHNDVILTAGSFQSPKILMLSGIGPEQELKKHNINLLNKLSGVGENLQDHFEVPIVA
;
A
#
# COMPACT_ATOMS: atom_id res chain seq x y z
N MET A 1 -1.62 -9.65 17.05
CA MET A 1 -0.61 -8.62 17.38
C MET A 1 -0.09 -8.04 16.08
N ILE A 2 0.14 -6.73 16.02
CA ILE A 2 0.75 -6.03 14.88
C ILE A 2 2.13 -5.53 15.31
N ILE A 3 3.14 -5.74 14.48
CA ILE A 3 4.50 -5.22 14.67
C ILE A 3 4.78 -4.26 13.52
N GLU A 4 5.04 -3.00 13.86
CA GLU A 4 5.23 -1.90 12.93
C GLU A 4 6.62 -1.30 13.14
N GLN A 5 7.36 -1.15 12.03
CA GLN A 5 8.70 -0.56 12.05
C GLN A 5 8.65 0.91 12.47
N GLY A 6 7.67 1.65 11.96
CA GLY A 6 7.50 3.07 12.23
C GLY A 6 6.89 3.40 13.59
N SER A 7 6.83 4.70 13.85
CA SER A 7 6.17 5.26 15.03
C SER A 7 4.64 5.23 14.88
N SER A 8 3.92 5.72 15.89
CA SER A 8 2.49 6.02 15.74
C SER A 8 2.26 7.19 14.77
N ASP A 9 1.04 7.30 14.27
CA ASP A 9 0.56 8.35 13.36
C ASP A 9 0.19 9.66 14.08
N TRP A 10 0.84 9.98 15.20
CA TRP A 10 0.45 11.10 16.07
C TRP A 10 0.62 12.49 15.43
N ASN A 11 1.49 12.61 14.43
CA ASN A 11 1.81 13.91 13.82
C ASN A 11 0.60 14.46 13.05
N PRO A 12 0.11 15.68 13.36
CA PRO A 12 -1.01 16.30 12.66
C PRO A 12 -0.83 16.37 11.13
N MET A 13 0.39 16.50 10.62
CA MET A 13 0.68 16.56 9.18
C MET A 13 0.29 15.29 8.42
N ILE A 14 0.25 14.13 9.09
CA ILE A 14 -0.25 12.87 8.51
C ILE A 14 -1.74 12.98 8.18
N HIS A 15 -2.50 13.67 9.02
CA HIS A 15 -3.96 13.76 8.91
C HIS A 15 -4.41 14.87 7.97
N ILE A 16 -3.54 15.83 7.66
CA ILE A 16 -3.82 16.93 6.73
C ILE A 16 -3.59 16.44 5.29
N PRO A 17 -4.59 16.51 4.39
CA PRO A 17 -4.45 15.99 3.03
C PRO A 17 -3.27 16.58 2.26
N SER A 18 -3.04 17.90 2.31
CA SER A 18 -1.89 18.55 1.67
C SER A 18 -0.56 18.31 2.40
N GLY A 19 -0.59 17.70 3.57
CA GLY A 19 0.59 17.47 4.40
C GLY A 19 1.56 16.44 3.82
N PHE A 20 1.14 15.62 2.85
CA PHE A 20 2.03 14.64 2.22
C PHE A 20 3.19 15.30 1.47
N ILE A 21 2.97 16.42 0.77
CA ILE A 21 4.00 17.12 -0.03
C ILE A 21 5.20 17.52 0.84
N PRO A 22 5.05 18.30 1.93
CA PRO A 22 6.19 18.65 2.78
C PRO A 22 6.82 17.44 3.48
N MET A 23 6.10 16.31 3.61
CA MET A 23 6.65 15.08 4.17
C MET A 23 7.50 14.26 3.18
N LEU A 24 7.45 14.56 1.87
CA LEU A 24 8.20 13.81 0.85
C LEU A 24 9.72 13.95 1.00
N SER A 25 10.21 15.01 1.67
CA SER A 25 11.64 15.24 1.85
C SER A 25 12.03 15.15 3.33
N GLY A 26 12.85 14.17 3.68
CA GLY A 26 13.52 14.09 4.98
C GLY A 26 12.63 13.79 6.19
N SER A 27 11.35 13.43 6.00
CA SER A 27 10.49 13.12 7.15
C SER A 27 10.90 11.79 7.81
N PRO A 28 10.74 11.64 9.13
CA PRO A 28 10.99 10.38 9.81
C PRO A 28 9.99 9.27 9.45
N TYR A 29 8.87 9.61 8.79
CA TYR A 29 7.79 8.69 8.41
C TYR A 29 8.02 7.98 7.08
N HIS A 30 9.17 8.21 6.45
CA HIS A 30 9.58 7.54 5.23
C HIS A 30 10.82 6.66 5.47
N THR A 31 10.93 5.62 4.66
CA THR A 31 12.17 4.93 4.33
C THR A 31 12.38 5.12 2.84
N TYR A 32 13.58 5.49 2.41
CA TYR A 32 13.90 5.67 1.00
C TYR A 32 14.78 4.51 0.53
N HIS A 33 14.31 3.77 -0.46
CA HIS A 33 15.06 2.71 -1.12
C HIS A 33 15.71 3.28 -2.37
N LYS A 34 16.96 2.91 -2.64
CA LYS A 34 17.66 3.34 -3.86
C LYS A 34 17.63 2.23 -4.89
N THR A 35 17.25 2.56 -6.11
CA THR A 35 17.44 1.64 -7.24
C THR A 35 18.94 1.45 -7.50
N ILE A 36 19.30 0.37 -8.17
CA ILE A 36 20.58 0.33 -8.90
C ILE A 36 20.57 1.40 -10.01
N PRO A 37 21.73 1.80 -10.57
CA PRO A 37 21.78 2.66 -11.75
C PRO A 37 20.93 2.09 -12.89
N GLN A 38 19.97 2.88 -13.38
CA GLN A 38 19.05 2.45 -14.43
C GLN A 38 19.64 2.78 -15.81
N LYS A 39 20.01 1.74 -16.57
CA LYS A 39 20.63 1.89 -17.91
C LYS A 39 19.72 2.69 -18.85
N GLN A 40 18.42 2.45 -18.79
CA GLN A 40 17.38 3.10 -19.59
C GLN A 40 17.20 4.58 -19.22
N LEU A 41 17.72 5.00 -18.06
CA LEU A 41 17.60 6.37 -17.55
C LEU A 41 18.97 7.05 -17.45
N ASN A 42 19.92 6.70 -18.33
CA ASN A 42 21.29 7.23 -18.38
C ASN A 42 22.06 7.08 -17.05
N GLY A 43 21.89 5.96 -16.37
CA GLY A 43 22.58 5.66 -15.12
C GLY A 43 22.02 6.37 -13.89
N ARG A 44 20.89 7.07 -14.01
CA ARG A 44 20.22 7.67 -12.84
C ARG A 44 19.84 6.63 -11.80
N ILE A 45 19.96 7.03 -10.55
CA ILE A 45 19.51 6.28 -9.36
C ILE A 45 18.27 7.01 -8.83
N HIS A 46 17.21 6.25 -8.58
CA HIS A 46 15.96 6.78 -8.06
C HIS A 46 15.79 6.41 -6.59
N GLU A 47 15.27 7.36 -5.82
CA GLU A 47 14.81 7.11 -4.45
C GLU A 47 13.32 6.78 -4.47
N ILE A 48 12.96 5.61 -3.94
CA ILE A 48 11.60 5.12 -3.82
C ILE A 48 11.19 5.23 -2.36
N ALA A 49 10.23 6.10 -2.09
CA ALA A 49 9.74 6.35 -0.74
C ALA A 49 8.73 5.27 -0.31
N GLN A 50 8.93 4.71 0.89
CA GLN A 50 8.02 3.76 1.52
C GLN A 50 7.59 4.30 2.89
N GLY A 51 6.31 4.16 3.24
CA GLY A 51 5.82 4.56 4.56
C GLY A 51 6.46 3.76 5.70
N LYS A 52 6.93 4.48 6.71
CA LYS A 52 7.51 3.98 7.96
C LYS A 52 6.80 4.64 9.15
N VAL A 53 5.52 4.29 9.30
CA VAL A 53 4.60 4.77 10.33
C VAL A 53 3.43 3.81 10.42
N LEU A 54 2.71 3.74 11.55
CA LEU A 54 1.48 2.97 11.64
C LEU A 54 0.50 3.38 10.52
N GLY A 55 -0.02 2.38 9.80
CA GLY A 55 -0.81 2.56 8.57
C GLY A 55 0.02 2.53 7.28
N GLY A 56 1.35 2.50 7.39
CA GLY A 56 2.29 2.42 6.28
C GLY A 56 2.09 3.58 5.29
N SER A 57 2.19 3.26 3.99
CA SER A 57 2.03 4.26 2.93
C SER A 57 0.64 4.91 2.90
N SER A 58 -0.42 4.29 3.46
CA SER A 58 -1.75 4.94 3.49
C SER A 58 -1.78 6.22 4.34
N SER A 59 -0.90 6.31 5.33
CA SER A 59 -0.76 7.48 6.21
C SER A 59 0.00 8.64 5.55
N ILE A 60 0.65 8.41 4.40
CA ILE A 60 1.56 9.39 3.78
C ILE A 60 1.38 9.52 2.25
N ASN A 61 0.50 8.74 1.61
CA ASN A 61 0.27 8.80 0.16
C ASN A 61 -0.51 10.07 -0.26
N GLY A 62 -0.69 10.24 -1.58
CA GLY A 62 -1.48 11.33 -2.18
C GLY A 62 -3.01 11.18 -2.09
N LEU A 63 -3.53 10.27 -1.26
CA LEU A 63 -4.95 10.02 -0.98
C LEU A 63 -5.84 9.58 -2.15
N VAL A 64 -5.35 9.55 -3.39
CA VAL A 64 -6.14 9.11 -4.55
C VAL A 64 -6.74 7.73 -4.29
N TYR A 65 -8.07 7.64 -4.40
CA TYR A 65 -8.81 6.39 -4.34
C TYR A 65 -9.18 5.96 -5.75
N MET A 66 -8.45 4.96 -6.25
CA MET A 66 -8.64 4.40 -7.57
C MET A 66 -8.52 2.88 -7.51
N ARG A 67 -9.46 2.19 -8.16
CA ARG A 67 -9.43 0.75 -8.44
C ARG A 67 -8.79 0.51 -9.81
N GLY A 68 -8.49 -0.75 -10.12
CA GLY A 68 -8.02 -1.15 -11.45
C GLY A 68 -9.14 -1.31 -12.48
N LEU A 69 -8.74 -1.63 -13.69
CA LEU A 69 -9.63 -2.12 -14.75
C LEU A 69 -10.19 -3.50 -14.36
N LYS A 70 -11.37 -3.88 -14.87
CA LYS A 70 -11.89 -5.24 -14.67
C LYS A 70 -10.91 -6.29 -15.18
N GLU A 71 -10.26 -5.98 -16.29
CA GLU A 71 -9.27 -6.80 -16.97
C GLU A 71 -8.07 -7.11 -16.06
N ASP A 72 -7.59 -6.14 -15.26
CA ASP A 72 -6.47 -6.33 -14.34
C ASP A 72 -6.74 -7.49 -13.36
N TYR A 73 -7.95 -7.51 -12.77
CA TYR A 73 -8.37 -8.54 -11.81
C TYR A 73 -8.69 -9.87 -12.50
N ASN A 74 -9.30 -9.83 -13.68
CA ASN A 74 -9.58 -11.04 -14.46
C ASN A 74 -8.29 -11.72 -14.95
N GLU A 75 -7.25 -10.94 -15.24
CA GLU A 75 -5.92 -11.46 -15.47
C GLU A 75 -5.37 -12.15 -14.22
N TRP A 76 -5.50 -11.55 -13.02
CA TRP A 76 -5.07 -12.21 -11.78
C TRP A 76 -5.78 -13.54 -11.53
N LYS A 77 -7.09 -13.61 -11.79
CA LYS A 77 -7.85 -14.86 -11.74
C LYS A 77 -7.22 -15.92 -12.64
N THR A 78 -6.94 -15.57 -13.89
CA THR A 78 -6.37 -16.50 -14.87
C THR A 78 -4.95 -16.92 -14.49
N THR A 79 -4.08 -15.96 -14.18
CA THR A 79 -2.67 -16.16 -13.82
C THR A 79 -2.50 -16.92 -12.51
N CYS A 80 -3.46 -16.81 -11.58
CA CYS A 80 -3.46 -17.54 -10.31
C CYS A 80 -4.32 -18.82 -10.34
N ASN A 81 -4.35 -19.53 -11.47
CA ASN A 81 -5.05 -20.82 -11.61
C ASN A 81 -6.56 -20.76 -11.27
N ASN A 82 -7.26 -19.77 -11.79
CA ASN A 82 -8.69 -19.51 -11.55
C ASN A 82 -9.05 -19.26 -10.08
N ALA A 83 -8.11 -18.72 -9.29
CA ALA A 83 -8.38 -18.23 -7.96
C ALA A 83 -9.44 -17.10 -7.98
N LYS A 84 -10.10 -16.88 -6.84
CA LYS A 84 -11.17 -15.87 -6.68
C LYS A 84 -10.61 -14.45 -6.58
N TRP A 85 -9.89 -14.02 -7.61
CA TRP A 85 -9.28 -12.69 -7.75
C TRP A 85 -9.87 -11.89 -8.91
N GLY A 86 -10.88 -12.41 -9.61
CA GLY A 86 -11.54 -11.71 -10.72
C GLY A 86 -12.32 -10.49 -10.24
N TRP A 87 -12.71 -9.62 -11.17
CA TRP A 87 -13.45 -8.40 -10.81
C TRP A 87 -14.69 -8.69 -9.97
N ASP A 88 -15.51 -9.66 -10.41
CA ASP A 88 -16.74 -10.04 -9.70
C ASP A 88 -16.48 -10.69 -8.33
N ASP A 89 -15.32 -11.35 -8.18
CA ASP A 89 -14.88 -11.93 -6.90
C ASP A 89 -14.42 -10.81 -5.93
N MET A 90 -13.78 -9.76 -6.45
CA MET A 90 -13.23 -8.64 -5.69
C MET A 90 -14.25 -7.55 -5.35
N LEU A 91 -15.24 -7.33 -6.21
CA LEU A 91 -16.22 -6.25 -6.07
C LEU A 91 -16.94 -6.25 -4.71
N PRO A 92 -17.41 -7.39 -4.17
CA PRO A 92 -18.01 -7.42 -2.83
C PRO A 92 -17.06 -6.93 -1.73
N HIS A 93 -15.75 -7.18 -1.88
CA HIS A 93 -14.74 -6.71 -0.93
C HIS A 93 -14.53 -5.20 -1.03
N PHE A 94 -14.47 -4.65 -2.25
CA PHE A 94 -14.38 -3.20 -2.46
C PHE A 94 -15.58 -2.46 -1.86
N LYS A 95 -16.80 -2.93 -2.14
CA LYS A 95 -18.03 -2.36 -1.56
C LYS A 95 -18.06 -2.47 -0.04
N ARG A 96 -17.57 -3.57 0.52
CA ARG A 96 -17.56 -3.76 1.98
C ARG A 96 -16.63 -2.78 2.70
N ILE A 97 -15.48 -2.45 2.11
CA ILE A 97 -14.53 -1.53 2.75
C ILE A 97 -14.88 -0.06 2.53
N GLU A 98 -15.55 0.26 1.42
CA GLU A 98 -15.83 1.62 1.00
C GLU A 98 -17.02 2.26 1.73
N ASN A 99 -16.86 3.55 2.03
CA ASN A 99 -17.90 4.46 2.44
C ASN A 99 -17.84 5.71 1.56
N ASN A 100 -18.46 5.59 0.40
CA ASN A 100 -18.49 6.64 -0.60
C ASN A 100 -19.45 7.76 -0.18
N GLU A 101 -18.99 9.01 -0.27
CA GLU A 101 -19.76 10.19 0.09
C GLU A 101 -20.99 10.41 -0.80
N ARG A 102 -20.91 10.02 -2.09
CA ARG A 102 -21.92 10.39 -3.10
C ARG A 102 -22.44 9.22 -3.94
N ILE A 103 -21.61 8.24 -4.26
CA ILE A 103 -21.95 7.18 -5.22
C ILE A 103 -22.47 5.94 -4.47
N ASN A 104 -23.70 5.54 -4.74
CA ASN A 104 -24.32 4.34 -4.21
C ASN A 104 -25.01 3.55 -5.34
N ASN A 105 -24.23 2.73 -6.04
CA ASN A 105 -24.69 1.93 -7.16
C ASN A 105 -24.15 0.49 -7.04
N ASP A 106 -24.21 -0.29 -8.12
CA ASP A 106 -23.75 -1.67 -8.14
C ASP A 106 -22.25 -1.82 -7.80
N PHE A 107 -21.45 -0.78 -8.02
CA PHE A 107 -20.01 -0.81 -7.81
C PHE A 107 -19.54 -0.26 -6.47
N HIS A 108 -20.39 0.48 -5.75
CA HIS A 108 -19.96 1.27 -4.59
C HIS A 108 -20.59 0.83 -3.27
N GLY A 109 -19.83 1.03 -2.19
CA GLY A 109 -20.30 0.88 -0.82
C GLY A 109 -20.40 2.21 -0.09
N ILE A 110 -21.39 2.35 0.79
CA ILE A 110 -21.62 3.57 1.59
C ILE A 110 -21.54 3.34 3.11
N ASN A 111 -21.24 2.11 3.53
CA ASN A 111 -21.30 1.70 4.94
C ASN A 111 -19.98 1.20 5.48
N GLY A 112 -18.93 1.14 4.66
CA GLY A 112 -17.63 0.65 5.06
C GLY A 112 -16.89 1.59 6.02
N PRO A 113 -15.73 1.15 6.52
CA PRO A 113 -14.88 1.98 7.36
C PRO A 113 -14.01 3.00 6.59
N LEU A 114 -13.68 2.75 5.32
CA LEU A 114 -12.81 3.63 4.53
C LEU A 114 -13.63 4.75 3.91
N LYS A 115 -13.44 5.98 4.39
CA LYS A 115 -14.14 7.16 3.89
C LYS A 115 -13.55 7.59 2.54
N VAL A 116 -14.42 7.71 1.54
CA VAL A 116 -14.07 8.10 0.18
C VAL A 116 -14.96 9.28 -0.22
N SER A 117 -14.35 10.41 -0.60
CA SER A 117 -15.08 11.63 -0.89
C SER A 117 -14.49 12.40 -2.06
N ASP A 118 -15.27 13.34 -2.59
CA ASP A 118 -14.76 14.28 -3.60
C ASP A 118 -13.74 15.25 -2.94
N PRO A 119 -12.81 15.84 -3.71
CA PRO A 119 -11.85 16.80 -3.17
C PRO A 119 -12.55 18.02 -2.58
N LYS A 120 -12.11 18.46 -1.39
CA LYS A 120 -12.70 19.65 -0.72
C LYS A 120 -12.25 20.98 -1.32
N TYR A 121 -11.17 20.96 -2.09
CA TYR A 121 -10.72 22.08 -2.90
C TYR A 121 -10.30 21.59 -4.28
N VAL A 122 -10.75 22.29 -5.31
CA VAL A 122 -10.38 22.01 -6.71
C VAL A 122 -9.92 23.33 -7.32
N SER A 123 -8.71 23.34 -7.88
CA SER A 123 -8.17 24.54 -8.50
C SER A 123 -8.91 24.89 -9.81
N LYS A 124 -8.94 26.18 -10.17
CA LYS A 124 -9.45 26.61 -11.48
C LYS A 124 -8.72 25.90 -12.63
N GLY A 125 -7.42 25.64 -12.47
CA GLY A 125 -6.60 24.91 -13.45
C GLY A 125 -7.10 23.49 -13.71
N ALA A 126 -7.54 22.76 -12.67
CA ALA A 126 -8.09 21.42 -12.85
C ALA A 126 -9.37 21.44 -13.69
N TYR A 127 -10.27 22.41 -13.46
CA TYR A 127 -11.48 22.55 -14.29
C TYR A 127 -11.18 22.96 -15.73
N LEU A 128 -10.19 23.84 -15.94
CA LEU A 128 -9.74 24.19 -17.28
C LEU A 128 -9.18 22.98 -18.01
N TYR A 129 -8.32 22.19 -17.35
CA TYR A 129 -7.76 20.97 -17.89
C TYR A 129 -8.84 19.96 -18.30
N ILE A 130 -9.83 19.72 -17.42
CA ILE A 130 -10.96 18.83 -17.72
C ILE A 130 -11.71 19.31 -18.97
N LYS A 131 -12.06 20.60 -19.03
CA LYS A 131 -12.77 21.18 -20.18
C LYS A 131 -11.96 21.07 -21.48
N THR A 132 -10.66 21.36 -21.42
CA THR A 132 -9.77 21.23 -22.59
C THR A 132 -9.74 19.80 -23.11
N LEU A 133 -9.64 18.79 -22.23
CA LEU A 133 -9.67 17.39 -22.67
C LEU A 133 -11.03 16.99 -23.24
N GLN A 134 -12.14 17.52 -22.72
CA GLN A 134 -13.46 17.31 -23.31
C GLN A 134 -13.57 17.90 -24.72
N GLU A 135 -13.02 19.11 -24.96
CA GLU A 135 -12.96 19.72 -26.30
C GLU A 135 -12.10 18.90 -27.28
N LEU A 136 -11.11 18.17 -26.77
CA LEU A 136 -10.30 17.22 -27.55
C LEU A 136 -10.96 15.84 -27.72
N GLY A 137 -12.21 15.66 -27.29
CA GLY A 137 -12.98 14.43 -27.46
C GLY A 137 -12.78 13.36 -26.38
N ILE A 138 -12.12 13.69 -25.27
CA ILE A 138 -12.03 12.78 -24.13
C ILE A 138 -13.30 12.89 -23.29
N ASN A 139 -14.02 11.78 -23.13
CA ASN A 139 -15.26 11.76 -22.36
C ASN A 139 -15.02 12.13 -20.90
N TYR A 140 -15.92 12.96 -20.37
CA TYR A 140 -15.96 13.21 -18.93
C TYR A 140 -16.45 11.95 -18.20
N THR A 141 -15.78 11.61 -17.10
CA THR A 141 -16.26 10.62 -16.14
C THR A 141 -16.35 11.23 -14.75
N ASN A 142 -17.39 10.85 -14.01
CA ASN A 142 -17.59 11.20 -12.61
C ASN A 142 -17.32 10.02 -11.67
N ASP A 143 -16.83 8.90 -12.21
CA ASP A 143 -16.52 7.67 -11.51
C ASP A 143 -15.34 6.95 -12.18
N PHE A 144 -14.29 6.71 -11.40
CA PHE A 144 -13.08 5.99 -11.85
C PHE A 144 -12.99 4.58 -11.24
N ASN A 145 -14.05 4.13 -10.56
CA ASN A 145 -14.03 2.97 -9.67
C ASN A 145 -15.10 1.92 -10.02
N ASP A 146 -15.74 2.06 -11.19
CA ASP A 146 -16.73 1.13 -11.75
C ASP A 146 -16.10 -0.05 -12.56
N GLY A 147 -14.77 -0.06 -12.66
CA GLY A 147 -13.97 -1.03 -13.40
C GLY A 147 -13.58 -0.57 -14.81
N ASN A 148 -13.95 0.64 -15.22
CA ASN A 148 -13.52 1.27 -16.47
C ASN A 148 -13.16 2.75 -16.24
N PRO A 149 -11.97 3.06 -15.69
CA PRO A 149 -11.55 4.44 -15.36
C PRO A 149 -11.25 5.32 -16.59
N LYS A 150 -11.69 4.95 -17.80
CA LYS A 150 -11.40 5.71 -19.02
C LYS A 150 -12.19 7.02 -19.05
N GLY A 151 -11.46 8.14 -19.09
CA GLY A 151 -12.04 9.46 -19.29
C GLY A 151 -11.22 10.55 -18.62
N VAL A 152 -11.82 11.72 -18.50
CA VAL A 152 -11.29 12.87 -17.76
C VAL A 152 -12.27 13.30 -16.68
N GLY A 153 -11.79 13.66 -15.50
CA GLY A 153 -12.66 14.01 -14.38
C GLY A 153 -11.89 14.26 -13.10
N LEU A 154 -12.64 14.41 -12.00
CA LEU A 154 -12.07 14.56 -10.67
C LEU A 154 -12.02 13.18 -10.00
N MET A 155 -10.83 12.79 -9.52
CA MET A 155 -10.67 11.56 -8.75
C MET A 155 -11.18 11.78 -7.32
N GLN A 156 -11.80 10.75 -6.75
CA GLN A 156 -12.11 10.72 -5.32
C GLN A 156 -10.87 10.43 -4.50
N LEU A 157 -10.91 10.88 -3.24
CA LEU A 157 -9.83 10.76 -2.29
C LEU A 157 -10.28 9.97 -1.05
N THR A 158 -9.37 9.31 -0.36
CA THR A 158 -9.63 8.72 0.96
C THR A 158 -9.68 9.81 2.02
N LEU A 159 -10.81 10.52 2.10
CA LEU A 159 -11.04 11.68 2.96
C LEU A 159 -12.28 11.48 3.85
N ASP A 160 -12.14 11.86 5.12
CA ASP A 160 -13.23 12.02 6.08
C ASP A 160 -13.37 13.51 6.43
N GLY A 161 -14.31 14.18 5.76
CA GLY A 161 -14.40 15.65 5.78
C GLY A 161 -13.12 16.30 5.22
N ASN A 162 -12.38 17.01 6.07
CA ASN A 162 -11.13 17.70 5.71
C ASN A 162 -9.87 16.93 6.13
N LYS A 163 -9.99 15.68 6.57
CA LYS A 163 -8.88 14.86 7.06
C LYS A 163 -8.67 13.64 6.18
N ARG A 164 -7.43 13.19 6.09
CA ARG A 164 -7.08 11.87 5.56
C ARG A 164 -7.87 10.79 6.30
N CYS A 165 -8.36 9.78 5.57
CA CYS A 165 -8.80 8.52 6.12
C CYS A 165 -7.78 7.43 5.75
N SER A 166 -6.82 7.17 6.65
CA SER A 166 -5.80 6.13 6.46
C SER A 166 -6.33 4.73 6.80
N ALA A 167 -5.51 3.70 6.58
CA ALA A 167 -5.82 2.36 7.10
C ALA A 167 -5.90 2.33 8.63
N VAL A 168 -5.20 3.23 9.34
CA VAL A 168 -5.32 3.37 10.79
C VAL A 168 -6.71 3.87 11.15
N ASP A 169 -7.17 4.94 10.51
CA ASP A 169 -8.47 5.55 10.77
C ASP A 169 -9.62 4.58 10.46
N ALA A 170 -9.54 3.89 9.33
CA ALA A 170 -10.56 2.97 8.89
C ALA A 170 -10.60 1.68 9.74
N PHE A 171 -9.46 1.05 10.01
CA PHE A 171 -9.46 -0.34 10.51
C PHE A 171 -8.87 -0.52 11.91
N ILE A 172 -7.98 0.37 12.37
CA ILE A 172 -7.29 0.22 13.65
C ILE A 172 -7.97 1.04 14.74
N LYS A 173 -8.23 2.31 14.48
CA LYS A 173 -8.81 3.27 15.42
C LYS A 173 -10.19 2.84 15.95
N PRO A 174 -11.09 2.23 15.16
CA PRO A 174 -12.35 1.69 15.70
C PRO A 174 -12.13 0.56 16.71
N LEU A 175 -10.98 -0.12 16.64
CA LEU A 175 -10.62 -1.23 17.52
C LEU A 175 -9.72 -0.82 18.70
N LYS A 176 -9.52 0.49 18.94
CA LYS A 176 -8.58 0.98 19.97
C LYS A 176 -8.82 0.44 21.39
N ASN A 177 -10.08 0.13 21.72
CA ASN A 177 -10.49 -0.39 23.02
C ASN A 177 -10.57 -1.93 23.06
N ASN A 178 -10.20 -2.61 21.97
CA ASN A 178 -10.23 -4.07 21.91
C ASN A 178 -8.99 -4.65 22.60
N SER A 179 -9.19 -5.28 23.75
CA SER A 179 -8.12 -5.90 24.56
C SER A 179 -7.36 -7.03 23.84
N LYS A 180 -7.92 -7.59 22.76
CA LYS A 180 -7.26 -8.61 21.94
C LYS A 180 -6.29 -8.01 20.91
N LEU A 181 -6.41 -6.72 20.60
CA LEU A 181 -5.54 -6.04 19.65
C LEU A 181 -4.32 -5.45 20.37
N LYS A 182 -3.14 -6.05 20.13
CA LYS A 182 -1.84 -5.53 20.57
C LYS A 182 -1.09 -4.97 19.38
N ILE A 183 -0.64 -3.72 19.48
CA ILE A 183 0.16 -3.04 18.44
C ILE A 183 1.49 -2.65 19.06
N LYS A 184 2.58 -2.98 18.38
CA LYS A 184 3.94 -2.65 18.80
C LYS A 184 4.62 -1.87 17.68
N THR A 185 4.80 -0.57 17.91
CA THR A 185 5.49 0.36 17.00
C THR A 185 6.98 0.39 17.30
N ASN A 186 7.76 1.09 16.45
CA ASN A 186 9.22 1.22 16.56
C ASN A 186 9.92 -0.14 16.69
N SER A 187 9.39 -1.15 15.99
CA SER A 187 9.83 -2.55 16.08
C SER A 187 9.96 -3.15 14.69
N THR A 188 11.17 -3.53 14.30
CA THR A 188 11.45 -4.04 12.94
C THR A 188 11.50 -5.56 12.96
N VAL A 189 10.59 -6.25 12.29
CA VAL A 189 10.73 -7.70 12.06
C VAL A 189 11.95 -7.97 11.19
N VAL A 190 12.85 -8.84 11.65
CA VAL A 190 14.10 -9.16 10.93
C VAL A 190 14.08 -10.53 10.27
N LYS A 191 13.38 -11.52 10.85
CA LYS A 191 13.17 -12.84 10.27
C LYS A 191 11.99 -13.59 10.89
N LEU A 192 11.50 -14.60 10.18
CA LEU A 192 10.54 -15.59 10.64
C LEU A 192 11.24 -16.68 11.47
N LEU A 193 10.53 -17.24 12.44
CA LEU A 193 10.99 -18.36 13.28
C LEU A 193 10.31 -19.65 12.85
N PHE A 194 11.05 -20.75 12.77
CA PHE A 194 10.55 -22.03 12.29
C PHE A 194 10.72 -23.16 13.31
N ASN A 195 9.75 -24.07 13.29
CA ASN A 195 9.91 -25.43 13.77
C ASN A 195 9.63 -26.37 12.59
N LYS A 196 10.68 -27.01 12.07
CA LYS A 196 10.65 -27.74 10.79
C LYS A 196 10.08 -26.83 9.68
N ASN A 197 8.95 -27.20 9.10
CA ASN A 197 8.32 -26.49 7.98
C ASN A 197 7.19 -25.56 8.43
N LYS A 198 7.03 -25.31 9.74
CA LYS A 198 5.98 -24.43 10.27
C LYS A 198 6.59 -23.15 10.84
N VAL A 199 6.05 -22.00 10.42
CA VAL A 199 6.33 -20.72 11.07
C VAL A 199 5.69 -20.72 12.45
N ILE A 200 6.49 -20.43 13.48
CA ILE A 200 6.04 -20.41 14.89
C ILE A 200 6.10 -19.02 15.52
N GLY A 201 6.55 -18.01 14.78
CA GLY A 201 6.73 -16.67 15.29
C GLY A 201 7.66 -15.82 14.44
N VAL A 202 8.08 -14.70 15.00
CA VAL A 202 9.03 -13.77 14.38
C VAL A 202 10.06 -13.29 15.39
N GLU A 203 11.26 -13.01 14.89
CA GLU A 203 12.27 -12.22 15.60
C GLU A 203 12.21 -10.78 15.10
N TYR A 204 12.23 -9.83 16.02
CA TYR A 204 12.17 -8.41 15.71
C TYR A 204 13.16 -7.63 16.58
N CYS A 205 13.64 -6.51 16.04
CA CYS A 205 14.52 -5.58 16.73
C CYS A 205 13.70 -4.43 17.31
N GLU A 206 13.85 -4.16 18.61
CA GLU A 206 13.30 -3.01 19.31
C GLU A 206 14.42 -2.37 20.13
N ARG A 207 14.70 -1.08 19.93
CA ARG A 207 15.77 -0.34 20.64
C ARG A 207 17.14 -1.07 20.59
N ASN A 208 17.49 -1.61 19.43
CA ASN A 208 18.71 -2.41 19.18
C ASN A 208 18.78 -3.76 19.92
N GLU A 209 17.68 -4.21 20.54
CA GLU A 209 17.58 -5.53 21.14
C GLU A 209 16.76 -6.47 20.27
N LEU A 210 17.30 -7.66 20.01
CA LEU A 210 16.55 -8.73 19.35
C LEU A 210 15.61 -9.40 20.35
N LYS A 211 14.34 -9.45 19.98
CA LYS A 211 13.25 -10.06 20.75
C LYS A 211 12.51 -11.05 19.87
N LYS A 212 11.89 -12.04 20.51
CA LYS A 212 11.09 -13.06 19.83
C LYS A 212 9.65 -12.96 20.28
N VAL A 213 8.72 -13.19 19.37
CA VAL A 213 7.32 -13.42 19.69
C VAL A 213 6.84 -14.66 18.95
N TYR A 214 6.10 -15.51 19.65
CA TYR A 214 5.56 -16.75 19.10
C TYR A 214 4.08 -16.59 18.79
N CYS A 215 3.61 -17.29 17.75
CA CYS A 215 2.21 -17.34 17.36
C CYS A 215 1.68 -18.78 17.44
N HIS A 216 0.42 -18.93 17.84
CA HIS A 216 -0.24 -20.23 17.85
C HIS A 216 -0.84 -20.61 16.48
N ASN A 217 -1.33 -19.59 15.77
CA ASN A 217 -1.94 -19.71 14.45
C ASN A 217 -0.95 -19.21 13.40
N ASP A 218 -1.32 -18.15 12.69
CA ASP A 218 -0.60 -17.68 11.51
C ASP A 218 0.25 -16.44 11.77
N VAL A 219 1.32 -16.33 10.99
CA VAL A 219 2.04 -15.07 10.77
C VAL A 219 1.63 -14.54 9.40
N ILE A 220 1.08 -13.33 9.37
CA ILE A 220 0.71 -12.65 8.12
C ILE A 220 1.75 -11.56 7.87
N LEU A 221 2.46 -11.66 6.75
CA LEU A 221 3.51 -10.71 6.39
C LEU A 221 2.93 -9.58 5.53
N THR A 222 2.84 -8.38 6.10
CA THR A 222 2.28 -7.19 5.44
C THR A 222 3.28 -6.03 5.39
N ALA A 223 4.56 -6.32 5.11
CA ALA A 223 5.66 -5.34 5.17
C ALA A 223 5.86 -4.54 3.85
N GLY A 224 4.98 -4.76 2.86
CA GLY A 224 5.04 -4.14 1.53
C GLY A 224 6.04 -4.79 0.57
N SER A 225 6.02 -4.35 -0.69
CA SER A 225 6.69 -5.02 -1.82
C SER A 225 8.21 -5.13 -1.68
N PHE A 226 8.86 -4.26 -0.91
CA PHE A 226 10.30 -4.34 -0.66
C PHE A 226 10.68 -5.16 0.58
N GLN A 227 9.98 -4.96 1.70
CA GLN A 227 10.37 -5.59 2.96
C GLN A 227 9.86 -7.03 3.09
N SER A 228 8.69 -7.35 2.52
CA SER A 228 8.17 -8.72 2.57
C SER A 228 9.13 -9.74 1.93
N PRO A 229 9.60 -9.58 0.67
CA PRO A 229 10.56 -10.53 0.09
C PRO A 229 11.91 -10.50 0.82
N LYS A 230 12.35 -9.34 1.32
CA LYS A 230 13.57 -9.25 2.14
C LYS A 230 13.46 -10.09 3.41
N ILE A 231 12.35 -9.99 4.15
CA ILE A 231 12.12 -10.78 5.37
C ILE A 231 12.07 -12.27 5.04
N LEU A 232 11.41 -12.67 3.94
CA LEU A 232 11.40 -14.06 3.49
C LEU A 232 12.82 -14.57 3.21
N MET A 233 13.63 -13.79 2.46
CA MET A 233 15.01 -14.16 2.15
C MET A 233 15.88 -14.23 3.40
N LEU A 234 15.81 -13.26 4.30
CA LEU A 234 16.49 -13.28 5.62
C LEU A 234 16.06 -14.47 6.50
N SER A 235 14.93 -15.08 6.19
CA SER A 235 14.40 -16.27 6.86
C SER A 235 14.75 -17.57 6.15
N GLY A 236 15.57 -17.54 5.10
CA GLY A 236 15.96 -18.71 4.31
C GLY A 236 14.95 -19.13 3.24
N ILE A 237 13.98 -18.28 2.89
CA ILE A 237 12.98 -18.54 1.84
C ILE A 237 13.25 -17.63 0.65
N GLY A 238 13.71 -18.19 -0.47
CA GLY A 238 13.96 -17.40 -1.68
C GLY A 238 14.83 -18.10 -2.72
N PRO A 239 15.43 -17.33 -3.65
CA PRO A 239 16.35 -17.85 -4.65
C PRO A 239 17.64 -18.34 -3.99
N GLU A 240 17.95 -19.64 -4.12
CA GLU A 240 19.08 -20.30 -3.48
C GLU A 240 20.43 -19.61 -3.72
N GLN A 241 20.70 -19.17 -4.95
CA GLN A 241 21.95 -18.47 -5.27
C GLN A 241 22.05 -17.11 -4.58
N GLU A 242 20.94 -16.39 -4.45
CA GLU A 242 20.93 -15.10 -3.75
C GLU A 242 21.15 -15.31 -2.26
N LEU A 243 20.45 -16.28 -1.64
CA LEU A 243 20.67 -16.62 -0.22
C LEU A 243 22.13 -17.01 0.07
N LYS A 244 22.73 -17.80 -0.82
CA LYS A 244 24.14 -18.24 -0.70
C LYS A 244 25.11 -17.06 -0.73
N LYS A 245 24.89 -16.03 -1.57
CA LYS A 245 25.75 -14.82 -1.61
C LYS A 245 25.80 -14.09 -0.27
N HIS A 246 24.72 -14.15 0.51
CA HIS A 246 24.60 -13.49 1.81
C HIS A 246 24.86 -14.42 3.00
N ASN A 247 25.38 -15.64 2.77
CA ASN A 247 25.60 -16.66 3.80
C ASN A 247 24.32 -17.02 4.59
N ILE A 248 23.17 -17.02 3.92
CA ILE A 248 21.88 -17.41 4.51
C ILE A 248 21.59 -18.87 4.16
N ASN A 249 21.31 -19.68 5.18
CA ASN A 249 20.92 -21.07 4.99
C ASN A 249 19.59 -21.16 4.24
N LEU A 250 19.56 -21.95 3.18
CA LEU A 250 18.34 -22.26 2.44
C LEU A 250 17.42 -23.15 3.29
N LEU A 251 16.22 -22.65 3.59
CA LEU A 251 15.16 -23.41 4.22
C LEU A 251 14.12 -23.89 3.20
N ASN A 252 13.71 -22.98 2.30
CA ASN A 252 12.78 -23.32 1.23
C ASN A 252 13.15 -22.56 -0.06
N LYS A 253 13.30 -23.31 -1.14
CA LYS A 253 13.63 -22.73 -2.45
C LYS A 253 12.37 -22.18 -3.09
N LEU A 254 12.31 -20.86 -3.21
CA LEU A 254 11.20 -20.17 -3.87
C LEU A 254 11.77 -19.05 -4.75
N SER A 255 12.03 -19.38 -6.02
CA SER A 255 12.75 -18.51 -6.95
C SER A 255 12.04 -17.20 -7.29
N GLY A 256 10.72 -17.11 -7.08
CA GLY A 256 9.96 -15.88 -7.32
C GLY A 256 10.08 -14.82 -6.22
N VAL A 257 10.68 -15.13 -5.06
CA VAL A 257 10.79 -14.15 -3.97
C VAL A 257 11.78 -13.05 -4.36
N GLY A 258 11.28 -11.81 -4.42
CA GLY A 258 12.06 -10.64 -4.81
C GLY A 258 12.05 -10.36 -6.32
N GLU A 259 11.43 -11.24 -7.11
CA GLU A 259 11.29 -11.10 -8.56
C GLU A 259 9.94 -10.46 -8.94
N ASN A 260 9.78 -10.17 -10.23
CA ASN A 260 8.55 -9.58 -10.79
C ASN A 260 8.13 -8.26 -10.11
N LEU A 261 9.11 -7.45 -9.68
CA LEU A 261 8.86 -6.10 -9.20
C LEU A 261 8.35 -5.24 -10.35
N GLN A 262 7.16 -4.66 -10.15
CA GLN A 262 6.52 -3.74 -11.08
C GLN A 262 6.24 -2.44 -10.35
N ASP A 263 6.34 -1.33 -11.08
CA ASP A 263 6.07 0.02 -10.59
C ASP A 263 5.54 0.89 -11.73
N HIS A 264 4.83 1.97 -11.38
CA HIS A 264 4.38 2.97 -12.35
C HIS A 264 5.38 4.12 -12.40
N PHE A 265 6.04 4.30 -13.56
CA PHE A 265 6.98 5.39 -13.75
C PHE A 265 6.24 6.71 -14.02
N GLU A 266 6.58 7.73 -13.25
CA GLU A 266 6.08 9.09 -13.45
C GLU A 266 7.11 9.95 -14.19
N VAL A 267 6.64 10.77 -15.13
CA VAL A 267 7.44 11.81 -15.80
C VAL A 267 6.75 13.15 -15.54
N PRO A 268 7.23 13.96 -14.59
CA PRO A 268 6.64 15.26 -14.31
C PRO A 268 6.93 16.22 -15.48
N ILE A 269 5.91 16.92 -15.94
CA ILE A 269 6.02 18.01 -16.91
C ILE A 269 5.55 19.29 -16.21
N VAL A 270 6.44 20.27 -16.15
CA VAL A 270 6.14 21.63 -15.65
C VAL A 270 6.26 22.56 -16.84
N ALA A 271 5.15 23.19 -17.22
CA ALA A 271 5.07 24.15 -18.33
C ALA A 271 4.78 25.55 -17.79
#